data_AF-G7Q7C8-F1
#
_entry.id   AF-G7Q7C8-F1
#
_cell.length_a   1.000
_cell.length_b   1.000
_cell.length_c   1.000
_cell.angle_alpha   90.00
_cell.angle_beta   90.00
_cell.angle_gamma   90.00
#
_symmetry.space_group_name_H-M   'P 1'
#
loop_
_entity.id
_entity.type
_entity.pdbx_description
1 polymer ?
#
loop_
_entity_poly.entity_id
_entity_poly.type
_entity_poly.pdbx_seq_one_letter_code
_entity_poly.pdbx_strand_id
1 'polypeptide(L)'
;MKFNIEIKGFGQRVFYSYIEKELVREAREANRERYIDYIFHGVDNNVHSSGEDLLESNRPVVYIIVNEKEKLRVSLNKINCEVKSHPAKKIFQPYVKNNLLFCFGYNEEYIHTYSFSDVEEIDIDKITARIVETEIPKTIENNVWMQKIIHIESMLYDGKEIKREEFLSRPLASILGPVIIDLEN
;
A
#
# COMPACT_ATOMS: atom_id res chain seq x y z
N MET A 1 22.72 -16.59 16.64
CA MET A 1 22.95 -15.32 15.93
C MET A 1 21.63 -14.57 15.80
N LYS A 2 21.64 -13.24 15.83
CA LYS A 2 20.45 -12.40 15.56
C LYS A 2 20.61 -11.71 14.21
N PHE A 3 19.53 -11.65 13.44
CA PHE A 3 19.49 -10.87 12.21
C PHE A 3 18.17 -10.13 12.07
N ASN A 4 18.22 -9.02 11.35
CA ASN A 4 17.06 -8.23 10.99
C ASN A 4 16.87 -8.27 9.47
N ILE A 5 15.62 -8.25 9.03
CA ILE A 5 15.24 -8.00 7.64
C ILE A 5 14.60 -6.62 7.60
N GLU A 6 15.23 -5.67 6.89
CA GLU A 6 14.61 -4.40 6.54
C GLU A 6 14.05 -4.48 5.12
N ILE A 7 12.75 -4.23 4.95
CA ILE A 7 12.15 -4.06 3.63
C ILE A 7 11.84 -2.59 3.46
N LYS A 8 12.51 -1.96 2.49
CA LYS A 8 12.34 -0.55 2.16
C LYS A 8 11.69 -0.44 0.80
N GLY A 9 10.66 0.38 0.68
CA GLY A 9 10.06 0.63 -0.62
C GLY A 9 9.38 1.98 -0.67
N PHE A 10 8.95 2.31 -1.88
CA PHE A 10 8.10 3.45 -2.13
C PHE A 10 6.68 2.96 -2.31
N GLY A 11 5.73 3.75 -1.85
CA GLY A 11 4.33 3.52 -2.12
C GLY A 11 3.57 4.83 -2.01
N GLN A 12 2.26 4.72 -1.77
CA GLN A 12 1.39 5.88 -1.66
C GLN A 12 0.45 5.69 -0.50
N ARG A 13 0.28 6.75 0.30
CA ARG A 13 -0.85 6.84 1.21
C ARG A 13 -2.02 7.44 0.47
N VAL A 14 -3.13 6.71 0.43
CA VAL A 14 -4.35 7.14 -0.27
C VAL A 14 -5.39 7.55 0.75
N PHE A 15 -5.87 8.76 0.61
CA PHE A 15 -7.01 9.30 1.33
C PHE A 15 -8.20 9.30 0.40
N TYR A 16 -9.36 8.93 0.94
CA TYR A 16 -10.56 8.83 0.13
C TYR A 16 -11.83 9.13 0.92
N SER A 17 -12.85 9.55 0.18
CA SER A 17 -14.21 9.70 0.67
C SER A 17 -15.20 9.08 -0.31
N TYR A 18 -16.40 8.82 0.17
CA TYR A 18 -17.50 8.33 -0.65
C TYR A 18 -18.30 9.50 -1.22
N ILE A 19 -18.65 9.41 -2.51
CA ILE A 19 -19.54 10.34 -3.18
C ILE A 19 -20.63 9.55 -3.89
N GLU A 20 -21.89 9.90 -3.70
CA GLU A 20 -23.00 9.24 -4.39
C GLU A 20 -22.86 9.36 -5.91
N LYS A 21 -23.05 8.25 -6.63
CA LYS A 21 -22.94 8.20 -8.10
C LYS A 21 -23.85 9.24 -8.78
N GLU A 22 -25.05 9.43 -8.24
CA GLU A 22 -26.05 10.36 -8.78
C GLU A 22 -25.61 11.83 -8.63
N LEU A 23 -25.01 12.18 -7.49
CA LEU A 23 -24.48 13.52 -7.24
C LEU A 23 -23.37 13.88 -8.23
N VAL A 24 -22.49 12.91 -8.55
CA VAL A 24 -21.45 13.10 -9.57
C VAL A 24 -22.05 13.23 -10.96
N ARG A 25 -23.09 12.45 -11.29
CA ARG A 25 -23.81 12.54 -12.56
C ARG A 25 -24.43 13.93 -12.75
N GLU A 26 -25.19 14.40 -11.77
CA GLU A 26 -25.83 15.73 -11.77
C GLU A 26 -24.80 16.86 -11.88
N ALA A 27 -23.69 16.78 -11.12
CA ALA A 27 -22.63 17.78 -11.18
C ALA A 27 -21.97 17.86 -12.57
N ARG A 28 -21.76 16.71 -13.22
CA ARG A 28 -21.20 16.65 -14.58
C ARG A 28 -22.17 17.20 -15.62
N GLU A 29 -23.44 16.81 -15.57
CA GLU A 29 -24.48 17.32 -16.48
C GLU A 29 -24.65 18.84 -16.37
N ALA A 30 -24.42 19.40 -15.18
CA ALA A 30 -24.47 20.83 -14.92
C ALA A 30 -23.14 21.58 -15.16
N ASN A 31 -22.06 20.91 -15.60
CA ASN A 31 -20.70 21.47 -15.71
C ASN A 31 -20.18 22.12 -14.41
N ARG A 32 -20.45 21.49 -13.26
CA ARG A 32 -20.10 21.98 -11.91
C ARG A 32 -19.04 21.10 -11.25
N GLU A 33 -17.94 20.80 -11.93
CA GLU A 33 -16.88 19.93 -11.38
C GLU A 33 -16.29 20.47 -10.07
N ARG A 34 -16.13 21.79 -9.94
CA ARG A 34 -15.69 22.46 -8.68
C ARG A 34 -16.63 22.23 -7.49
N TYR A 35 -17.88 21.83 -7.73
CA TYR A 35 -18.83 21.49 -6.67
C TYR A 35 -18.46 20.17 -5.99
N ILE A 36 -17.88 19.22 -6.74
CA ILE A 36 -17.36 17.96 -6.22
C ILE A 36 -16.20 18.24 -5.25
N ASP A 37 -15.26 19.11 -5.64
CA ASP A 37 -14.16 19.55 -4.78
C ASP A 37 -14.65 20.33 -3.54
N TYR A 38 -15.68 21.17 -3.69
CA TYR A 38 -16.26 21.93 -2.58
C TYR A 38 -16.95 21.04 -1.53
N ILE A 39 -17.69 20.01 -1.96
CA ILE A 39 -18.29 19.02 -1.06
C ILE A 39 -17.21 18.34 -0.21
N PHE A 40 -16.05 18.08 -0.79
CA PHE A 40 -14.94 17.40 -0.12
C PHE A 40 -14.25 18.29 0.94
N HIS A 41 -13.96 19.55 0.61
CA HIS A 41 -13.33 20.49 1.56
C HIS A 41 -14.30 21.10 2.58
N GLY A 42 -15.61 20.84 2.44
CA GLY A 42 -16.66 21.47 3.23
C GLY A 42 -16.85 20.91 4.64
N VAL A 43 -16.51 19.64 4.90
CA VAL A 43 -16.61 19.03 6.24
C VAL A 43 -15.61 17.88 6.36
N ASP A 44 -14.56 18.03 7.17
CA ASP A 44 -13.46 17.06 7.43
C ASP A 44 -13.89 15.66 7.94
N ASN A 45 -15.18 15.37 8.08
CA ASN A 45 -15.67 14.24 8.87
C ASN A 45 -15.70 12.87 8.17
N ASN A 46 -15.42 12.78 6.86
CA ASN A 46 -15.53 11.53 6.09
C ASN A 46 -14.27 11.16 5.30
N VAL A 47 -13.10 11.70 5.66
CA VAL A 47 -11.83 11.31 5.03
C VAL A 47 -11.31 10.04 5.68
N HIS A 48 -11.25 8.96 4.90
CA HIS A 48 -10.62 7.71 5.28
C HIS A 48 -9.20 7.66 4.72
N SER A 49 -8.33 6.89 5.36
CA SER A 49 -6.96 6.63 4.88
C SER A 49 -6.78 5.13 4.69
N SER A 50 -6.36 4.75 3.49
CA SER A 50 -5.86 3.41 3.17
C SER A 50 -4.42 3.57 2.69
N GLY A 51 -3.47 2.92 3.35
CA GLY A 51 -2.06 3.15 3.03
C GLY A 51 -1.04 2.67 4.04
N GLU A 52 -1.46 2.10 5.18
CA GLU A 52 -0.50 1.40 6.03
C GLU A 52 0.01 0.20 5.23
N ASP A 53 1.32 0.16 4.97
CA ASP A 53 2.01 -0.98 4.37
C ASP A 53 1.79 -1.24 2.87
N LEU A 54 1.36 -0.25 2.07
CA LEU A 54 1.19 -0.42 0.62
C LEU A 54 2.46 -0.05 -0.15
N LEU A 55 3.24 -1.05 -0.59
CA LEU A 55 4.43 -0.84 -1.43
C LEU A 55 4.07 -0.95 -2.91
N GLU A 56 4.70 -0.14 -3.76
CA GLU A 56 4.66 -0.30 -5.22
C GLU A 56 5.41 -1.59 -5.60
N SER A 57 4.73 -2.54 -6.26
CA SER A 57 5.22 -3.92 -6.44
C SER A 57 6.62 -4.05 -7.05
N ASN A 58 7.04 -3.06 -7.85
CA ASN A 58 8.26 -3.13 -8.63
C ASN A 58 9.47 -2.45 -7.96
N ARG A 59 9.29 -1.84 -6.78
CA ARG A 59 10.33 -1.00 -6.14
C ARG A 59 10.84 -1.43 -4.76
N PRO A 60 10.36 -2.49 -4.08
CA PRO A 60 10.87 -2.80 -2.76
C PRO A 60 12.30 -3.37 -2.83
N VAL A 61 13.13 -2.96 -1.88
CA VAL A 61 14.50 -3.43 -1.65
C VAL A 61 14.53 -4.10 -0.29
N VAL A 62 15.15 -5.27 -0.22
CA VAL A 62 15.31 -6.03 1.02
C VAL A 62 16.76 -5.91 1.49
N TYR A 63 16.96 -5.64 2.77
CA TYR A 63 18.26 -5.68 3.41
C TYR A 63 18.25 -6.70 4.53
N ILE A 64 19.24 -7.59 4.53
CA ILE A 64 19.48 -8.53 5.62
C ILE A 64 20.63 -7.96 6.44
N ILE A 65 20.39 -7.71 7.72
CA ILE A 65 21.35 -7.11 8.64
C ILE A 65 21.73 -8.15 9.69
N VAL A 66 23.00 -8.55 9.69
CA VAL A 66 23.52 -9.61 10.56
C VAL A 66 24.34 -8.99 11.69
N ASN A 67 24.02 -9.37 12.94
CA ASN A 67 24.70 -8.88 14.14
C ASN A 67 24.89 -7.35 14.19
N GLU A 68 23.96 -6.60 13.60
CA GLU A 68 23.94 -5.13 13.54
C GLU A 68 25.17 -4.49 12.85
N LYS A 69 25.96 -5.28 12.12
CA LYS A 69 27.23 -4.83 11.50
C LYS A 69 27.28 -5.08 10.00
N GLU A 70 26.83 -6.26 9.56
CA GLU A 70 26.90 -6.64 8.15
C GLU A 70 25.55 -6.41 7.47
N LYS A 71 25.52 -5.61 6.39
CA LYS A 71 24.31 -5.29 5.65
C LYS A 71 24.39 -5.85 4.23
N LEU A 72 23.63 -6.91 3.98
CA LEU A 72 23.48 -7.52 2.67
C LEU A 72 22.24 -6.94 1.97
N ARG A 73 22.43 -6.29 0.83
CA ARG A 73 21.32 -5.82 -0.01
C ARG A 73 20.89 -6.92 -0.97
N VAL A 74 19.62 -7.31 -0.93
CA VAL A 74 19.04 -8.31 -1.82
C VAL A 74 17.77 -7.77 -2.50
N SER A 75 17.41 -8.36 -3.64
CA SER A 75 16.12 -8.10 -4.30
C SER A 75 15.03 -8.92 -3.63
N LEU A 76 13.78 -8.45 -3.63
CA LEU A 76 12.63 -9.25 -3.20
C LEU A 76 12.55 -10.58 -3.98
N ASN A 77 12.97 -10.58 -5.25
CA ASN A 77 13.02 -11.78 -6.10
C ASN A 77 14.10 -12.81 -5.69
N LYS A 78 14.96 -12.47 -4.72
CA LYS A 78 16.01 -13.36 -4.20
C LYS A 78 15.60 -14.08 -2.92
N ILE A 79 14.44 -13.75 -2.36
CA ILE A 79 13.82 -14.51 -1.28
C ILE A 79 12.58 -15.23 -1.81
N ASN A 80 12.09 -16.24 -1.10
CA ASN A 80 10.83 -16.86 -1.47
C ASN A 80 9.68 -15.90 -1.27
N CYS A 81 8.71 -15.89 -2.19
CA CYS A 81 7.51 -15.08 -2.08
C CYS A 81 6.27 -15.98 -2.22
N GLU A 82 5.44 -16.01 -1.18
CA GLU A 82 4.10 -16.61 -1.23
C GLU A 82 3.10 -15.50 -1.55
N VAL A 83 2.56 -15.52 -2.78
CA VAL A 83 1.75 -14.42 -3.30
C VAL A 83 0.28 -14.77 -3.30
N LYS A 84 -0.54 -13.89 -2.72
CA LYS A 84 -2.00 -13.99 -2.74
C LYS A 84 -2.64 -12.75 -3.35
N SER A 85 -3.43 -12.93 -4.40
CA SER A 85 -4.21 -11.85 -4.98
C SER A 85 -5.46 -11.55 -4.16
N HIS A 86 -5.75 -10.28 -3.93
CA HIS A 86 -6.97 -9.79 -3.29
C HIS A 86 -7.64 -8.67 -4.10
N PRO A 87 -8.97 -8.52 -3.99
CA PRO A 87 -9.67 -7.41 -4.62
C PRO A 87 -9.42 -6.09 -3.88
N ALA A 88 -9.34 -4.98 -4.61
CA ALA A 88 -9.19 -3.63 -4.05
C ALA A 88 -10.25 -3.24 -3.02
N LYS A 89 -11.45 -3.85 -3.09
CA LYS A 89 -12.53 -3.64 -2.11
C LYS A 89 -12.14 -3.96 -0.66
N LYS A 90 -11.06 -4.71 -0.40
CA LYS A 90 -10.57 -4.92 0.97
C LYS A 90 -9.73 -3.77 1.50
N ILE A 91 -9.16 -2.96 0.61
CA ILE A 91 -8.30 -1.82 0.97
C ILE A 91 -9.18 -0.63 1.36
N PHE A 92 -10.26 -0.40 0.62
CA PHE A 92 -11.24 0.65 0.90
C PHE A 92 -12.39 0.04 1.71
N GLN A 93 -13.12 0.82 2.54
CA GLN A 93 -14.16 0.19 3.38
C GLN A 93 -15.22 -0.48 2.48
N PRO A 94 -15.45 -1.80 2.64
CA PRO A 94 -16.09 -2.62 1.60
C PRO A 94 -17.61 -2.47 1.47
N TYR A 95 -18.26 -1.61 2.25
CA TYR A 95 -19.71 -1.69 2.47
C TYR A 95 -20.56 -0.57 1.86
N VAL A 96 -19.97 0.36 1.10
CA VAL A 96 -20.72 1.51 0.56
C VAL A 96 -21.13 1.25 -0.89
N LYS A 97 -22.39 0.85 -1.11
CA LYS A 97 -22.97 0.66 -2.45
C LYS A 97 -23.34 2.00 -3.11
N ASN A 98 -23.39 2.03 -4.44
CA ASN A 98 -23.83 3.19 -5.23
C ASN A 98 -22.98 4.47 -5.02
N ASN A 99 -21.75 4.30 -4.55
CA ASN A 99 -20.82 5.40 -4.30
C ASN A 99 -19.57 5.24 -5.15
N LEU A 100 -19.00 6.37 -5.56
CA LEU A 100 -17.67 6.48 -6.13
C LEU A 100 -16.70 6.86 -5.01
N LEU A 101 -15.44 6.45 -5.18
CA LEU A 101 -14.36 6.92 -4.35
C LEU A 101 -13.74 8.16 -4.96
N PHE A 102 -13.72 9.26 -4.21
CA PHE A 102 -12.88 10.41 -4.52
C PHE A 102 -11.59 10.28 -3.74
N CYS A 103 -10.45 10.23 -4.42
CA CYS A 103 -9.16 9.90 -3.85
C CYS A 103 -8.13 11.01 -4.08
N PHE A 104 -7.30 11.23 -3.07
CA PHE A 104 -6.03 11.96 -3.16
C PHE A 104 -5.00 11.23 -2.31
N GLY A 105 -3.73 11.57 -2.44
CA GLY A 105 -2.67 10.88 -1.74
C GLY A 105 -1.36 11.61 -1.81
N TYR A 106 -0.32 10.96 -1.32
CA TYR A 106 1.05 11.40 -1.55
C TYR A 106 1.97 10.19 -1.55
N ASN A 107 3.13 10.36 -2.17
CA ASN A 107 4.17 9.33 -2.17
C ASN A 107 4.75 9.18 -0.76
N GLU A 108 5.00 7.96 -0.32
CA GLU A 108 5.65 7.67 0.95
C GLU A 108 6.84 6.71 0.75
N GLU A 109 7.88 6.90 1.56
CA GLU A 109 8.89 5.87 1.81
C GLU A 109 8.43 5.05 3.02
N TYR A 110 8.41 3.72 2.86
CA TYR A 110 8.07 2.77 3.91
C TYR A 110 9.29 1.93 4.28
N ILE A 111 9.45 1.65 5.58
CA ILE A 111 10.48 0.78 6.12
C ILE A 111 9.81 -0.20 7.08
N HIS A 112 9.91 -1.50 6.77
CA HIS A 112 9.49 -2.58 7.64
C HIS A 112 10.71 -3.27 8.21
N THR A 113 10.76 -3.44 9.53
CA THR A 113 11.87 -4.13 10.19
C THR A 113 11.32 -5.39 10.88
N TYR A 114 11.89 -6.53 10.52
CA TYR A 114 11.61 -7.84 11.10
C TYR A 114 12.86 -8.36 11.80
N SER A 115 12.74 -8.94 12.98
CA SER A 115 13.87 -9.46 13.76
C SER A 115 13.70 -10.94 14.04
N PHE A 116 14.76 -11.72 13.80
CA PHE A 116 14.83 -13.14 14.13
C PHE A 116 16.12 -13.44 14.91
N SER A 117 16.05 -14.40 15.83
CA SER A 117 17.17 -14.82 16.67
C SER A 117 17.41 -16.33 16.58
N ASP A 118 18.45 -16.78 17.27
CA ASP A 118 18.69 -18.21 17.53
C ASP A 118 18.98 -19.06 16.29
N VAL A 119 19.65 -18.47 15.30
CA VAL A 119 20.19 -19.17 14.12
C VAL A 119 21.71 -19.32 14.19
N GLU A 120 22.25 -20.42 13.68
CA GLU A 120 23.71 -20.62 13.59
C GLU A 120 24.30 -19.81 12.42
N GLU A 121 23.67 -19.91 11.25
CA GLU A 121 24.00 -19.20 10.01
C GLU A 121 22.70 -18.72 9.35
N ILE A 122 22.78 -17.67 8.53
CA ILE A 122 21.64 -17.17 7.76
C ILE A 122 21.67 -17.78 6.37
N ASP A 123 20.58 -18.47 6.05
CA ASP A 123 20.31 -18.95 4.71
C ASP A 123 19.19 -18.11 4.07
N ILE A 124 19.51 -17.43 2.97
CA ILE A 124 18.57 -16.55 2.26
C ILE A 124 17.41 -17.38 1.66
N ASP A 125 17.69 -18.63 1.27
CA ASP A 125 16.70 -19.51 0.66
C ASP A 125 15.65 -19.99 1.68
N LYS A 126 15.88 -19.78 2.98
CA LYS A 126 14.92 -20.04 4.05
C LYS A 126 14.02 -18.85 4.38
N ILE A 127 14.29 -17.67 3.79
CA ILE A 127 13.48 -16.48 4.00
C ILE A 127 12.28 -16.52 3.05
N THR A 128 11.08 -16.41 3.60
CA THR A 128 9.84 -16.33 2.84
C THR A 128 9.05 -15.09 3.22
N ALA A 129 8.67 -14.28 2.23
CA ALA A 129 7.72 -13.19 2.37
C ALA A 129 6.32 -13.65 1.95
N ARG A 130 5.34 -13.54 2.85
CA ARG A 130 3.92 -13.68 2.49
C ARG A 130 3.40 -12.32 2.06
N ILE A 131 3.05 -12.20 0.80
CA ILE A 131 2.62 -10.94 0.21
C ILE A 131 1.20 -11.03 -0.34
N VAL A 132 0.41 -10.01 -0.04
CA VAL A 132 -0.88 -9.79 -0.65
C VAL A 132 -0.72 -8.78 -1.77
N GLU A 133 -1.02 -9.22 -2.99
CA GLU A 133 -1.07 -8.36 -4.17
C GLU A 133 -2.50 -7.87 -4.39
N THR A 134 -2.64 -6.58 -4.64
CA THR A 134 -3.92 -5.99 -5.00
C THR A 134 -3.77 -5.13 -6.24
N GLU A 135 -4.60 -5.42 -7.24
CA GLU A 135 -4.74 -4.55 -8.42
C GLU A 135 -5.73 -3.44 -8.10
N ILE A 136 -5.32 -2.19 -8.33
CA ILE A 136 -6.18 -1.04 -8.12
C ILE A 136 -6.98 -0.78 -9.41
N PRO A 137 -8.31 -0.62 -9.32
CA PRO A 137 -9.14 -0.29 -10.47
C PRO A 137 -8.70 1.00 -11.15
N LYS A 138 -8.96 1.08 -12.45
CA LYS A 138 -8.70 2.31 -13.21
C LYS A 138 -9.58 3.45 -12.68
N THR A 139 -9.05 4.67 -12.74
CA THR A 139 -9.84 5.87 -12.49
C THR A 139 -10.85 6.06 -13.62
N ILE A 140 -11.91 6.84 -13.37
CA ILE A 140 -12.90 7.21 -14.40
C ILE A 140 -12.24 8.02 -15.53
N GLU A 141 -11.16 8.74 -15.23
CA GLU A 141 -10.35 9.46 -16.22
C GLU A 141 -9.39 8.54 -16.99
N ASN A 142 -9.40 7.22 -16.71
CA ASN A 142 -8.48 6.22 -17.26
C ASN A 142 -7.00 6.56 -17.00
N ASN A 143 -6.74 7.38 -15.99
CA ASN A 143 -5.42 7.70 -15.45
C ASN A 143 -5.04 6.68 -14.38
N VAL A 144 -3.74 6.40 -14.27
CA VAL A 144 -3.22 5.29 -13.45
C VAL A 144 -2.28 5.86 -12.39
N TRP A 145 -2.66 5.80 -11.12
CA TRP A 145 -1.77 6.16 -10.01
C TRP A 145 -0.95 4.98 -9.51
N MET A 146 -1.59 3.83 -9.34
CA MET A 146 -0.95 2.56 -8.99
C MET A 146 -1.72 1.45 -9.71
N GLN A 147 -1.04 0.55 -10.41
CA GLN A 147 -1.69 -0.61 -11.04
C GLN A 147 -1.75 -1.79 -10.08
N LYS A 148 -0.70 -1.94 -9.27
CA LYS A 148 -0.49 -3.08 -8.41
C LYS A 148 0.31 -2.67 -7.19
N ILE A 149 -0.21 -3.00 -6.02
CA ILE A 149 0.40 -2.75 -4.73
C ILE A 149 0.58 -4.08 -4.00
N ILE A 150 1.59 -4.13 -3.15
CA ILE A 150 1.84 -5.27 -2.28
C ILE A 150 1.73 -4.85 -0.82
N HIS A 151 1.12 -5.72 -0.04
CA HIS A 151 1.09 -5.67 1.41
C HIS A 151 1.86 -6.88 1.95
N ILE A 152 2.79 -6.67 2.89
CA ILE A 152 3.58 -7.76 3.48
C ILE A 152 2.82 -8.26 4.71
N GLU A 153 2.14 -9.39 4.53
CA GLU A 153 1.28 -9.98 5.56
C GLU A 153 2.13 -10.57 6.70
N SER A 154 3.19 -11.31 6.35
CA SER A 154 4.19 -11.77 7.31
C SER A 154 5.51 -12.16 6.64
N MET A 155 6.55 -12.29 7.46
CA MET A 155 7.87 -12.78 7.06
C MET A 155 8.18 -14.06 7.83
N LEU A 156 8.81 -15.02 7.17
CA LEU A 156 9.15 -16.31 7.76
C LEU A 156 10.64 -16.61 7.58
N TYR A 157 11.21 -17.34 8.54
CA TYR A 157 12.49 -18.01 8.43
C TYR A 157 12.31 -19.50 8.73
N ASP A 158 12.59 -20.37 7.76
CA ASP A 158 12.43 -21.83 7.89
C ASP A 158 11.01 -22.22 8.37
N GLY A 159 10.00 -21.55 7.82
CA GLY A 159 8.59 -21.73 8.17
C GLY A 159 8.15 -21.09 9.49
N LYS A 160 9.06 -20.54 10.31
CA LYS A 160 8.73 -19.84 11.55
C LYS A 160 8.53 -18.36 11.28
N GLU A 161 7.48 -17.78 11.85
CA GLU A 161 7.19 -16.36 11.70
C GLU A 161 8.25 -15.49 12.37
N ILE A 162 8.72 -14.49 11.63
CA ILE A 162 9.66 -13.48 12.09
C ILE A 162 8.87 -12.33 12.70
N LYS A 163 9.24 -11.94 13.92
CA LYS A 163 8.59 -10.85 14.62
C LYS A 163 8.81 -9.52 13.88
N ARG A 164 7.72 -8.81 13.60
CA ARG A 164 7.75 -7.40 13.16
C ARG A 164 8.13 -6.54 14.37
N GLU A 165 9.23 -5.80 14.26
CA GLU A 165 9.71 -4.89 15.31
C GLU A 165 9.27 -3.46 15.07
N GLU A 166 9.38 -2.99 13.82
CA GLU A 166 9.17 -1.57 13.50
C GLU A 166 8.48 -1.38 12.15
N PHE A 167 7.69 -0.32 12.08
CA PHE A 167 7.17 0.24 10.85
C PHE A 167 7.39 1.75 10.84
N LEU A 168 8.03 2.26 9.79
CA LEU A 168 8.21 3.69 9.56
C LEU A 168 7.62 4.07 8.22
N SER A 169 6.90 5.19 8.21
CA SER A 169 6.36 5.83 7.02
C SER A 169 6.84 7.29 6.98
N ARG A 170 7.31 7.72 5.81
CA ARG A 170 7.86 9.07 5.59
C ARG A 170 7.23 9.70 4.35
N PRO A 171 6.44 10.78 4.51
CA PRO A 171 5.89 11.53 3.38
C PRO A 171 6.98 12.11 2.48
N LEU A 172 6.86 11.85 1.19
CA LEU A 172 7.60 12.52 0.12
C LEU A 172 6.65 13.57 -0.46
N ALA A 173 6.98 14.86 -0.30
CA ALA A 173 6.08 16.02 -0.37
C ALA A 173 5.23 16.25 -1.66
N SER A 174 5.16 15.29 -2.57
CA SER A 174 4.32 15.30 -3.77
C SER A 174 2.91 14.79 -3.46
N ILE A 175 1.92 15.69 -3.52
CA ILE A 175 0.49 15.32 -3.54
C ILE A 175 0.16 14.68 -4.89
N LEU A 176 -0.60 13.60 -4.84
CA LEU A 176 -1.22 12.91 -5.97
C LEU A 176 -2.71 13.20 -5.85
N GLY A 177 -3.36 13.83 -6.83
CA GLY A 177 -4.78 14.16 -6.66
C GLY A 177 -5.32 15.33 -7.43
N PRO A 178 -6.68 15.43 -7.48
CA PRO A 178 -7.67 14.40 -7.10
C PRO A 178 -8.03 13.43 -8.24
N VAL A 179 -8.55 12.23 -7.94
CA VAL A 179 -9.12 11.29 -8.93
C VAL A 179 -10.39 10.62 -8.42
N ILE A 180 -11.26 10.18 -9.33
CA ILE A 180 -12.47 9.41 -9.00
C ILE A 180 -12.32 7.95 -9.45
N ILE A 181 -12.57 7.00 -8.56
CA ILE A 181 -12.50 5.55 -8.79
C ILE A 181 -13.88 4.92 -8.57
N ASP A 182 -14.29 4.03 -9.47
CA ASP A 182 -15.47 3.17 -9.30
C ASP A 182 -15.00 1.77 -8.90
N LEU A 183 -15.31 1.34 -7.67
CA LEU A 183 -14.97 -0.01 -7.19
C LEU A 183 -15.98 -1.09 -7.64
N GLU A 184 -17.12 -0.70 -8.20
CA GLU A 184 -18.18 -1.64 -8.58
C GLU A 184 -18.02 -2.19 -10.01
N ASN A 185 -17.16 -1.59 -10.83
CA ASN A 185 -16.89 -2.00 -12.22
C ASN A 185 -15.89 -3.17 -12.33
#